data_AF-A0A967LC32-F1
#
_entry.id   AF-A0A967LC32-F1
#
_cell.length_a   1.000
_cell.length_b   1.000
_cell.length_c   1.000
_cell.angle_alpha   90.00
_cell.angle_beta   90.00
_cell.angle_gamma   90.00
#
_symmetry.space_group_name_H-M   'P 1'
#
loop_
_entity.id
_entity.type
_entity.pdbx_description
1 polymer ?
#
loop_
_entity_poly.entity_id
_entity_poly.type
_entity_poly.pdbx_seq_one_letter_code
_entity_poly.pdbx_strand_id
1 'polypeptide(L)'
;REGNDFALTEFQSRHNAATEAVGYGKSLMMWHMLRRQVGDEQFIRSLQKFYGDNKFKRASFADIRQAFESVTGEDFELFFDQWVNRVGAP
;
A
#
# COMPACT_ATOMS: atom_id res chain seq x y z
N ARG A 1 -32.66 -12.21 10.97
CA ARG A 1 -33.16 -10.84 11.20
C ARG A 1 -31.99 -10.08 11.82
N GLU A 2 -31.21 -9.43 10.96
CA GLU A 2 -31.36 -7.99 10.65
C GLU A 2 -30.99 -7.16 11.89
N GLY A 3 -30.00 -6.30 11.90
CA GLY A 3 -29.14 -5.79 10.84
C GLY A 3 -28.37 -4.62 11.46
N ASN A 4 -27.13 -4.41 11.02
CA ASN A 4 -26.49 -3.09 10.94
C ASN A 4 -25.13 -3.28 10.27
N ASP A 5 -25.18 -3.79 9.03
CA ASP A 5 -24.10 -3.59 8.08
C ASP A 5 -24.15 -2.14 7.63
N PHE A 6 -23.13 -1.38 8.01
CA PHE A 6 -22.94 -0.01 7.53
C PHE A 6 -21.95 -0.01 6.37
N ALA A 7 -22.25 0.78 5.34
CA ALA A 7 -21.44 0.91 4.14
C ALA A 7 -20.09 1.60 4.44
N LEU A 8 -19.01 1.05 3.89
CA LEU A 8 -17.64 1.56 4.01
C LEU A 8 -17.43 2.95 3.38
N THR A 9 -18.43 3.50 2.71
CA THR A 9 -18.40 4.85 2.14
C THR A 9 -18.44 5.96 3.20
N GLU A 10 -18.80 5.64 4.46
CA GLU A 10 -18.89 6.64 5.55
C GLU A 10 -17.70 6.65 6.52
N PHE A 11 -16.63 5.86 6.32
CA PHE A 11 -15.52 5.84 7.28
C PHE A 11 -14.53 7.01 7.08
N GLN A 12 -14.93 8.18 7.58
CA GLN A 12 -14.16 9.43 7.65
C GLN A 12 -13.21 9.48 8.88
N SER A 13 -12.10 8.71 8.85
CA SER A 13 -10.82 8.96 9.55
C SER A 13 -10.57 8.57 11.05
N ARG A 14 -9.41 7.87 11.22
CA ARG A 14 -8.35 7.82 12.29
C ARG A 14 -8.69 7.50 13.75
N HIS A 15 -8.25 6.33 14.28
CA HIS A 15 -7.57 6.12 15.59
C HIS A 15 -7.33 4.61 15.89
N ASN A 16 -6.09 4.12 16.05
CA ASN A 16 -5.76 3.03 17.02
C ASN A 16 -4.25 2.74 17.19
N ALA A 17 -3.72 2.80 18.41
CA ALA A 17 -2.32 2.50 18.76
C ALA A 17 -2.00 0.98 18.78
N ALA A 18 -3.02 0.11 18.89
CA ALA A 18 -2.87 -1.33 18.67
C ALA A 18 -2.65 -1.66 17.17
N THR A 19 -3.11 -0.78 16.28
CA THR A 19 -2.87 -0.83 14.82
C THR A 19 -1.53 -0.22 14.44
N GLU A 20 -0.86 0.52 15.32
CA GLU A 20 0.52 0.99 15.09
C GLU A 20 1.51 -0.18 15.15
N ALA A 21 1.52 -1.01 16.20
CA ALA A 21 2.51 -2.11 16.30
C ALA A 21 2.33 -3.20 15.23
N VAL A 22 1.09 -3.61 14.95
CA VAL A 22 0.78 -4.56 13.85
C VAL A 22 0.93 -3.86 12.49
N GLY A 23 0.59 -2.58 12.40
CA GLY A 23 0.70 -1.78 11.18
C GLY A 23 2.14 -1.53 10.77
N TYR A 24 3.04 -1.20 11.69
CA TYR A 24 4.47 -1.03 11.41
C TYR A 24 5.09 -2.37 11.02
N GLY A 25 4.81 -3.47 11.73
CA GLY A 25 5.29 -4.81 11.38
C GLY A 25 4.81 -5.26 10.00
N LYS A 26 3.50 -5.18 9.74
CA LYS A 26 2.89 -5.55 8.46
C LYS A 26 3.37 -4.64 7.32
N SER A 27 3.51 -3.35 7.56
CA SER A 27 4.00 -2.40 6.55
C SER A 27 5.46 -2.66 6.21
N LEU A 28 6.33 -2.86 7.22
CA LEU A 28 7.73 -3.22 6.99
C LEU A 28 7.83 -4.52 6.18
N MET A 29 6.98 -5.50 6.49
CA MET A 29 6.96 -6.77 5.78
C MET A 29 6.44 -6.63 4.34
N MET A 30 5.41 -5.81 4.10
CA MET A 30 4.95 -5.46 2.75
C MET A 30 6.10 -4.86 1.93
N TRP A 31 6.79 -3.84 2.47
CA TRP A 31 7.91 -3.20 1.78
C TRP A 31 9.07 -4.16 1.55
N HIS A 32 9.37 -5.02 2.52
CA HIS A 32 10.40 -6.03 2.39
C HIS A 32 10.05 -7.05 1.29
N MET A 33 8.81 -7.53 1.26
CA MET A 33 8.34 -8.48 0.24
C MET A 33 8.33 -7.84 -1.15
N LEU A 34 7.87 -6.60 -1.26
CA LEU A 34 7.89 -5.85 -2.52
C LEU A 34 9.32 -5.68 -3.03
N ARG A 35 10.26 -5.28 -2.15
CA ARG A 35 11.69 -5.19 -2.47
C ARG A 35 12.28 -6.53 -2.92
N ARG A 36 11.91 -7.63 -2.27
CA ARG A 36 12.36 -8.98 -2.66
C ARG A 36 11.79 -9.43 -4.01
N GLN A 37 10.57 -9.01 -4.35
CA GLN A 37 9.93 -9.35 -5.62
C GLN A 37 10.56 -8.61 -6.79
N VAL A 38 10.77 -7.28 -6.67
CA VAL A 38 11.27 -6.46 -7.79
C VAL A 38 12.79 -6.33 -7.85
N GLY A 39 13.47 -6.65 -6.74
CA GLY A 39 14.91 -6.44 -6.58
C GLY A 39 15.27 -5.00 -6.20
N ASP A 40 16.45 -4.83 -5.60
CA ASP A 40 16.88 -3.56 -4.99
C ASP A 40 16.92 -2.39 -5.98
N GLU A 41 17.42 -2.63 -7.20
CA GLU A 41 17.55 -1.58 -8.21
C GLU A 41 16.18 -1.03 -8.64
N GLN A 42 15.27 -1.93 -9.02
CA GLN A 42 13.92 -1.55 -9.46
C GLN A 42 13.12 -0.96 -8.30
N PHE A 43 13.31 -1.45 -7.07
CA PHE A 43 12.70 -0.89 -5.87
C PHE A 43 13.10 0.57 -5.67
N ILE A 44 14.40 0.88 -5.72
CA ILE A 44 14.91 2.25 -5.55
C ILE A 44 14.42 3.15 -6.70
N ARG A 45 14.49 2.68 -7.95
CA ARG A 45 14.01 3.43 -9.13
C ARG A 45 12.51 3.74 -9.02
N SER A 46 11.71 2.79 -8.55
CA SER A 46 10.26 2.97 -8.34
C SER A 46 9.96 4.02 -7.28
N LEU A 47 10.71 4.05 -6.17
CA LEU A 47 10.56 5.09 -5.14
C LEU A 47 11.00 6.47 -5.63
N GLN A 48 12.08 6.55 -6.41
CA GLN A 48 12.53 7.81 -7.03
C GLN A 48 11.47 8.34 -7.99
N LYS A 49 10.89 7.46 -8.83
CA LYS A 49 9.79 7.81 -9.73
C LYS A 49 8.57 8.30 -8.95
N PHE A 50 8.13 7.53 -7.96
CA PHE A 50 7.01 7.90 -7.10
C PHE A 50 7.22 9.28 -6.48
N TYR A 51 8.40 9.53 -5.90
CA TYR A 51 8.72 10.81 -5.28
C TYR A 51 8.72 11.96 -6.30
N GLY A 52 9.33 11.77 -7.47
CA GLY A 52 9.35 12.77 -8.54
C GLY A 52 7.96 13.11 -9.05
N ASP A 53 7.16 12.09 -9.30
CA ASP A 53 5.80 12.22 -9.84
C ASP A 53 4.83 12.81 -8.83
N ASN A 54 5.08 12.65 -7.52
CA ASN A 54 4.17 13.02 -6.43
C ASN A 54 4.65 14.16 -5.53
N LYS A 55 5.77 14.79 -5.87
CA LYS A 55 6.28 15.94 -5.12
C LYS A 55 5.25 17.07 -5.11
N PHE A 56 5.04 17.67 -3.94
CA PHE A 56 4.12 18.80 -3.70
C PHE A 56 2.63 18.53 -3.94
N LYS A 57 2.21 17.27 -4.09
CA LYS A 57 0.79 16.88 -4.12
C LYS A 57 0.49 15.76 -3.14
N ARG A 58 -0.80 15.55 -2.87
CA ARG A 58 -1.26 14.43 -2.05
C ARG A 58 -1.06 13.13 -2.83
N ALA A 59 -0.43 12.15 -2.19
CA ALA A 59 -0.18 10.83 -2.75
C ALA A 59 -0.97 9.75 -2.01
N SER A 60 -1.20 8.64 -2.69
CA SER A 60 -1.92 7.46 -2.22
C SER A 60 -1.12 6.18 -2.52
N PHE A 61 -1.57 5.05 -1.97
CA PHE A 61 -0.99 3.74 -2.31
C PHE A 61 -1.16 3.36 -3.79
N ALA A 62 -2.19 3.89 -4.45
CA ALA A 62 -2.36 3.70 -5.89
C ALA A 62 -1.24 4.37 -6.69
N ASP A 63 -0.77 5.53 -6.25
CA ASP A 63 0.35 6.24 -6.89
C ASP A 63 1.68 5.49 -6.68
N ILE A 64 1.85 4.83 -5.53
CA ILE A 64 2.99 3.93 -5.28
C ILE A 64 2.92 2.76 -6.25
N ARG A 65 1.76 2.06 -6.32
CA ARG A 65 1.56 0.93 -7.24
C ARG A 65 1.91 1.31 -8.67
N GLN A 66 1.35 2.41 -9.19
CA GLN A 66 1.62 2.88 -10.55
C GLN A 66 3.10 3.16 -10.81
N ALA A 67 3.84 3.70 -9.83
CA ALA A 67 5.27 3.92 -9.97
C ALA A 67 6.06 2.61 -10.10
N PHE A 68 5.68 1.58 -9.33
CA PHE A 68 6.28 0.25 -9.41
C PHE A 68 5.95 -0.43 -10.74
N GLU A 69 4.68 -0.43 -11.16
CA GLU A 69 4.24 -1.00 -12.44
C GLU A 69 4.94 -0.32 -13.62
N SER A 70 5.10 1.01 -13.58
CA SER A 70 5.76 1.75 -14.66
C SER A 70 7.26 1.50 -14.76
N VAL A 71 7.94 1.14 -13.67
CA VAL A 71 9.39 0.87 -13.67
C VAL A 71 9.70 -0.59 -13.99
N THR A 72 8.86 -1.50 -13.50
CA THR A 72 9.06 -2.95 -13.62
C THR A 72 8.38 -3.55 -14.85
N GLY A 73 7.29 -2.94 -15.33
CA GLY A 73 6.42 -3.51 -16.35
C GLY A 73 5.51 -4.65 -15.85
N GLU A 74 5.50 -4.93 -14.54
CA GLU A 74 4.66 -5.96 -13.92
C GLU A 74 3.37 -5.35 -13.37
N ASP A 75 2.33 -6.18 -13.19
CA ASP A 75 1.07 -5.80 -12.55
C ASP A 75 1.13 -6.07 -11.04
N PHE A 76 0.88 -5.05 -10.24
CA PHE A 76 0.91 -5.11 -8.78
C PHE A 76 -0.46 -4.93 -8.13
N GLU A 77 -1.55 -4.94 -8.89
CA GLU A 77 -2.90 -4.75 -8.38
C GLU A 77 -3.26 -5.77 -7.30
N LEU A 78 -3.02 -7.06 -7.55
CA LEU A 78 -3.28 -8.13 -6.59
C LEU A 78 -2.38 -8.05 -5.34
N PHE A 79 -1.11 -7.64 -5.51
CA PHE A 79 -0.19 -7.47 -4.39
C PHE A 79 -0.69 -6.33 -3.49
N PHE A 80 -0.96 -5.16 -4.04
CA PHE A 80 -1.42 -4.03 -3.24
C PHE A 80 -2.81 -4.27 -2.65
N ASP A 81 -3.72 -4.96 -3.34
CA ASP A 81 -5.03 -5.33 -2.78
C ASP A 81 -4.88 -6.21 -1.53
N GLN A 82 -4.01 -7.23 -1.59
CA GLN A 82 -3.74 -8.12 -0.46
C GLN A 82 -3.16 -7.38 0.75
N TRP A 83 -2.23 -6.43 0.51
CA TRP A 83 -1.50 -5.77 1.59
C TRP A 83 -2.18 -4.50 2.13
N VAL A 84 -2.89 -3.75 1.27
CA VAL A 84 -3.46 -2.42 1.57
C VAL A 84 -4.95 -2.48 1.89
N ASN A 85 -5.74 -3.30 1.18
CA ASN A 85 -7.21 -3.29 1.31
C ASN A 85 -7.73 -4.33 2.30
N ARG A 86 -6.97 -5.38 2.61
CA ARG A 86 -7.41 -6.43 3.55
C ARG A 86 -6.99 -6.15 5.00
N VAL A 87 -7.98 -6.17 5.89
CA VAL A 87 -7.78 -6.22 7.35
C VAL A 87 -7.40 -7.65 7.75
N GLY A 88 -6.27 -7.81 8.46
CA GLY A 88 -5.69 -9.11 8.82
C GLY A 88 -4.31 -9.36 8.19
N ALA A 89 -3.56 -10.35 8.70
CA ALA A 89 -2.33 -10.82 8.07
C ALA A 89 -2.67 -11.61 6.78
N PRO A 90 -1.87 -11.49 5.71
CA PRO A 90 -2.01 -12.34 4.53
C PRO A 90 -1.76 -13.82 4.84
#